data_AF-A0A9P1H702-F1
#
_entry.id   AF-A0A9P1H702-F1
#
_cell.length_a   1.000
_cell.length_b   1.000
_cell.length_c   1.000
_cell.angle_alpha   90.00
_cell.angle_beta   90.00
_cell.angle_gamma   90.00
#
_symmetry.space_group_name_H-M   'P 1'
#
loop_
_entity.id
_entity.type
_entity.pdbx_description
1 polymer ?
#
loop_
_entity_poly.entity_id
_entity_poly.type
_entity_poly.pdbx_seq_one_letter_code
_entity_poly.pdbx_strand_id
1 'polypeptide(L)'
;MLRQSRQMRVGVGSTLTYIPVARSILGTWRGERGEEWSAAQGLESILLSIQSLMSSNPYENEPGFEDANELSDKKNQADYVQKIRHETLRISVMQRMEEYLGLAADGTTSAASKSAASQQDIDIDMQDIDEASVPFEPFKDLCKQRFLWYYESYLAAAKKGKKEVKDGQPFARMPFEGQSNTMDGKFNYSELERRIRNVKKALDAELLVWAVEGAKESAREGTIAVNLHNQYQQVIGAFKADDIPHHVQLENDNPFVWVITYFGPPMTNLDGGLFRIKMHFSPRFPEEQPRVRMETKIFHHRIAADGTICYFPNHTKREDVRSHIAAIFATLEEEDPAYDPRTIVNPEAHALYWGKPEDRKAYNRRLRRSVQKSME
;
A
#
# COMPACT_ATOMS: atom_id res chain seq x y z
N MET A 1 -13.89 -2.21 -30.11
CA MET A 1 -13.81 -2.76 -28.74
C MET A 1 -14.38 -4.17 -28.77
N LEU A 2 -13.53 -5.18 -28.91
CA LEU A 2 -13.93 -6.58 -28.77
C LEU A 2 -14.30 -6.83 -27.31
N ARG A 3 -15.54 -7.32 -27.09
CA ARG A 3 -16.01 -7.72 -25.76
C ARG A 3 -15.41 -9.10 -25.44
N GLN A 4 -14.16 -9.11 -24.99
CA GLN A 4 -13.53 -10.34 -24.49
C GLN A 4 -14.36 -10.95 -23.37
N SER A 5 -14.72 -12.22 -23.52
CA SER A 5 -15.44 -13.01 -22.52
C SER A 5 -14.61 -13.07 -21.21
N ARG A 6 -15.23 -12.78 -20.06
CA ARG A 6 -14.53 -12.53 -18.78
C ARG A 6 -14.88 -13.60 -17.74
N GLN A 7 -13.89 -14.13 -17.01
CA GLN A 7 -14.11 -14.73 -15.69
C GLN A 7 -12.85 -14.71 -14.80
N MET A 8 -12.98 -14.36 -13.52
CA MET A 8 -12.05 -14.81 -12.46
C MET A 8 -12.88 -15.50 -11.42
N ARG A 9 -12.57 -16.76 -11.13
CA ARG A 9 -12.97 -17.33 -9.86
C ARG A 9 -12.00 -16.79 -8.83
N VAL A 10 -12.43 -15.83 -8.02
CA VAL A 10 -11.71 -15.51 -6.78
C VAL A 10 -12.42 -16.25 -5.66
N GLY A 11 -12.24 -17.57 -5.60
CA GLY A 11 -12.61 -18.35 -4.42
C GLY A 11 -11.63 -18.02 -3.30
N VAL A 12 -11.92 -16.97 -2.54
CA VAL A 12 -11.14 -16.62 -1.35
C VAL A 12 -11.68 -17.48 -0.19
N GLY A 13 -11.48 -18.79 -0.29
CA GLY A 13 -11.90 -19.79 0.71
C GLY A 13 -10.75 -20.17 1.66
N SER A 14 -11.09 -20.77 2.80
CA SER A 14 -10.14 -21.21 3.85
C SER A 14 -9.17 -22.34 3.43
N THR A 15 -9.33 -22.88 2.23
CA THR A 15 -8.44 -23.85 1.61
C THR A 15 -8.01 -23.24 0.28
N LEU A 16 -6.75 -22.78 0.23
CA LEU A 16 -6.08 -22.32 -1.00
C LEU A 16 -5.82 -23.51 -1.93
N THR A 17 -6.88 -24.14 -2.41
CA THR A 17 -6.81 -25.01 -3.59
C THR A 17 -6.62 -24.11 -4.79
N TYR A 18 -5.51 -24.31 -5.52
CA TYR A 18 -5.20 -23.72 -6.84
C TYR A 18 -6.47 -23.32 -7.60
N ILE A 19 -6.74 -22.02 -7.70
CA ILE A 19 -7.82 -21.54 -8.56
C ILE A 19 -7.19 -21.12 -9.88
N PRO A 20 -7.37 -21.90 -10.95
CA PRO A 20 -6.88 -21.50 -12.26
C PRO A 20 -7.60 -20.20 -12.68
N VAL A 21 -6.82 -19.23 -13.15
CA VAL A 21 -7.37 -18.01 -13.76
C VAL A 21 -8.10 -18.43 -15.03
N ALA A 22 -9.40 -18.13 -15.13
CA ALA A 22 -10.27 -18.52 -16.24
C ALA A 22 -10.27 -17.46 -17.35
N ARG A 23 -9.36 -17.54 -18.32
CA ARG A 23 -9.27 -16.58 -19.42
C ARG A 23 -9.14 -17.28 -20.77
N SER A 24 -9.83 -16.73 -21.77
CA SER A 24 -9.76 -17.20 -23.16
C SER A 24 -8.33 -17.12 -23.70
N ILE A 25 -7.60 -16.04 -23.38
CA ILE A 25 -6.19 -15.86 -23.73
C ILE A 25 -5.25 -16.84 -23.04
N LEU A 26 -5.69 -17.53 -21.97
CA LEU A 26 -4.93 -18.58 -21.27
C LEU A 26 -5.46 -19.99 -21.61
N GLY A 27 -6.43 -20.11 -22.51
CA GLY A 27 -7.06 -21.40 -22.87
C GLY A 27 -7.91 -22.03 -21.76
N THR A 28 -8.16 -21.31 -20.67
CA THR A 28 -8.91 -21.80 -19.50
C THR A 28 -10.36 -21.30 -19.47
N TRP A 29 -10.79 -20.56 -20.51
CA TRP A 29 -12.17 -20.10 -20.70
C TRP A 29 -12.55 -20.04 -22.17
N ARG A 30 -13.86 -19.99 -22.46
CA ARG A 30 -14.34 -19.81 -23.85
C ARG A 30 -14.04 -18.39 -24.31
N GLY A 31 -13.54 -18.24 -25.53
CA GLY A 31 -13.39 -16.95 -26.20
C GLY A 31 -13.93 -17.04 -27.62
N GLU A 32 -14.26 -15.89 -28.20
CA GLU A 32 -14.60 -15.82 -29.63
C GLU A 32 -13.33 -15.95 -30.51
N ARG A 33 -13.51 -16.20 -31.81
CA ARG A 33 -12.37 -16.24 -32.75
C ARG A 33 -11.63 -14.90 -32.71
N GLY A 34 -10.36 -14.93 -32.28
CA GLY A 34 -9.52 -13.75 -32.07
C GLY A 34 -9.35 -13.33 -30.61
N GLU A 35 -10.02 -14.00 -29.66
CA GLU A 35 -9.90 -13.77 -28.21
C GLU A 35 -9.09 -14.85 -27.48
N GLU A 36 -8.54 -15.80 -28.23
CA GLU A 36 -7.65 -16.86 -27.76
C GLU A 36 -6.20 -16.36 -27.69
N TRP A 37 -5.31 -17.19 -27.10
CA TRP A 37 -3.88 -16.90 -27.08
C TRP A 37 -3.36 -16.62 -28.48
N SER A 38 -2.56 -15.57 -28.61
CA SER A 38 -1.77 -15.30 -29.81
C SER A 38 -0.41 -14.74 -29.44
N ALA A 39 0.58 -14.89 -30.31
CA ALA A 39 1.92 -14.36 -30.10
C ALA A 39 1.99 -12.83 -29.98
N ALA A 40 0.88 -12.13 -30.26
CA ALA A 40 0.75 -10.69 -30.03
C ALA A 40 0.50 -10.34 -28.55
N GLN A 41 0.15 -11.31 -27.70
CA GLN A 41 -0.07 -11.11 -26.27
C GLN A 41 1.26 -11.18 -25.51
N GLY A 42 1.44 -10.30 -24.53
CA GLY A 42 2.60 -10.25 -23.65
C GLY A 42 2.20 -10.36 -22.17
N LEU A 43 3.19 -10.35 -21.28
CA LEU A 43 2.94 -10.41 -19.84
C LEU A 43 2.06 -9.25 -19.37
N GLU A 44 2.28 -8.04 -19.89
CA GLU A 44 1.48 -6.87 -19.55
C GLU A 44 0.00 -7.05 -19.90
N SER A 45 -0.32 -7.55 -21.10
CA SER A 45 -1.71 -7.75 -21.51
C SER A 45 -2.40 -8.85 -20.70
N ILE A 46 -1.67 -9.90 -20.29
CA ILE A 46 -2.17 -10.91 -19.35
C ILE A 46 -2.49 -10.27 -17.99
N LEU A 47 -1.57 -9.47 -17.44
CA LEU A 47 -1.77 -8.83 -16.12
C LEU A 47 -2.93 -7.85 -16.13
N LEU A 48 -3.06 -7.02 -17.17
CA LEU A 48 -4.20 -6.12 -17.37
C LEU A 48 -5.51 -6.91 -17.51
N SER A 49 -5.47 -8.04 -18.22
CA SER A 49 -6.61 -8.94 -18.35
C SER A 49 -7.02 -9.49 -16.98
N ILE A 50 -6.09 -10.00 -16.17
CA ILE A 50 -6.39 -10.47 -14.81
C ILE A 50 -6.98 -9.34 -13.96
N GLN A 51 -6.37 -8.15 -14.00
CA GLN A 51 -6.86 -7.00 -13.24
C GLN A 51 -8.29 -6.61 -13.63
N SER A 52 -8.64 -6.65 -14.91
CA SER A 52 -9.97 -6.28 -15.39
C SER A 52 -11.11 -7.21 -14.91
N LEU A 53 -10.77 -8.38 -14.34
CA LEU A 53 -11.75 -9.27 -13.72
C LEU A 53 -12.19 -8.81 -12.33
N MET A 54 -11.36 -8.01 -11.65
CA MET A 54 -11.66 -7.45 -10.35
C MET A 54 -12.58 -6.24 -10.51
N SER A 55 -13.81 -6.50 -10.98
CA SER A 55 -14.85 -5.50 -11.25
C SER A 55 -15.58 -5.07 -9.98
N SER A 56 -16.32 -3.95 -10.07
CA SER A 56 -17.20 -3.49 -8.98
C SER A 56 -18.36 -4.43 -8.70
N ASN A 57 -18.74 -5.26 -9.67
CA ASN A 57 -19.75 -6.30 -9.53
C ASN A 57 -19.20 -7.65 -10.07
N PRO A 58 -18.52 -8.44 -9.22
CA PRO A 58 -17.93 -9.70 -9.67
C PRO A 58 -18.97 -10.79 -9.96
N TYR A 59 -20.24 -10.59 -9.58
CA TYR A 59 -21.33 -11.54 -9.85
C TYR A 59 -21.60 -11.70 -11.35
N GLU A 60 -21.48 -10.61 -12.11
CA GLU A 60 -21.65 -10.60 -13.58
C GLU A 60 -20.56 -11.37 -14.31
N ASN A 61 -19.45 -11.69 -13.63
CA ASN A 61 -18.39 -12.50 -14.21
C ASN A 61 -18.73 -14.01 -14.16
N GLU A 62 -19.82 -14.40 -13.49
CA GLU A 62 -20.22 -15.80 -13.40
C GLU A 62 -21.07 -16.23 -14.60
N PRO A 63 -20.93 -17.49 -15.08
CA PRO A 63 -21.56 -17.91 -16.32
C PRO A 63 -23.08 -17.92 -16.22
N GLY A 64 -23.76 -17.26 -17.17
CA GLY A 64 -25.22 -17.13 -17.17
C GLY A 64 -25.74 -16.01 -16.28
N PHE A 65 -24.87 -15.17 -15.72
CA PHE A 65 -25.22 -14.02 -14.88
C PHE A 65 -24.73 -12.68 -15.47
N GLU A 66 -24.28 -12.67 -16.72
CA GLU A 66 -23.70 -11.49 -17.38
C GLU A 66 -24.70 -10.33 -17.51
N ASP A 67 -25.97 -10.65 -17.75
CA ASP A 67 -27.07 -9.70 -17.88
C ASP A 67 -28.08 -9.79 -16.71
N ALA A 68 -27.66 -10.38 -15.59
CA ALA A 68 -28.50 -10.60 -14.41
C ALA A 68 -29.02 -9.27 -13.83
N ASN A 69 -30.33 -9.06 -13.85
CA ASN A 69 -30.95 -7.78 -13.48
C ASN A 69 -32.33 -7.93 -12.79
N GLU A 70 -32.74 -9.15 -12.46
CA GLU A 70 -33.96 -9.36 -11.68
C GLU A 70 -33.80 -8.82 -10.25
N LEU A 71 -34.92 -8.64 -9.54
CA LEU A 71 -34.89 -8.18 -8.14
C LEU A 71 -34.11 -9.15 -7.22
N SER A 72 -34.22 -10.45 -7.49
CA SER A 72 -33.43 -11.53 -6.86
C SER A 72 -31.94 -11.39 -7.16
N ASP A 73 -31.58 -11.10 -8.43
CA ASP A 73 -30.19 -10.92 -8.84
C ASP A 73 -29.55 -9.74 -8.14
N LYS A 74 -30.24 -8.60 -8.03
CA LYS A 74 -29.71 -7.42 -7.32
C LYS A 74 -29.36 -7.71 -5.87
N LYS A 75 -30.17 -8.55 -5.21
CA LYS A 75 -29.87 -9.02 -3.85
C LYS A 75 -28.63 -9.92 -3.84
N ASN A 76 -28.55 -10.90 -4.73
CA ASN A 76 -27.41 -11.81 -4.83
C ASN A 76 -26.11 -11.07 -5.18
N GLN A 77 -26.16 -10.09 -6.08
CA GLN A 77 -25.04 -9.20 -6.42
C GLN A 77 -24.54 -8.46 -5.17
N ALA A 78 -25.46 -7.85 -4.40
CA ALA A 78 -25.10 -7.16 -3.17
C ALA A 78 -24.47 -8.10 -2.14
N ASP A 79 -25.08 -9.28 -1.92
CA ASP A 79 -24.59 -10.29 -0.99
C ASP A 79 -23.21 -10.84 -1.41
N TYR A 80 -22.99 -11.05 -2.71
CA TYR A 80 -21.71 -11.51 -3.26
C TYR A 80 -20.62 -10.44 -3.13
N VAL A 81 -20.93 -9.17 -3.45
CA VAL A 81 -20.01 -8.04 -3.25
C VAL A 81 -19.60 -7.92 -1.78
N GLN A 82 -20.54 -8.10 -0.84
CA GLN A 82 -20.23 -8.09 0.60
C GLN A 82 -19.26 -9.22 0.97
N LYS A 83 -19.52 -10.44 0.48
CA LYS A 83 -18.68 -11.61 0.69
C LYS A 83 -17.25 -11.38 0.18
N ILE A 84 -17.11 -10.95 -1.07
CA ILE A 84 -15.82 -10.68 -1.71
C ILE A 84 -15.08 -9.57 -0.96
N ARG A 85 -15.72 -8.45 -0.61
CA ARG A 85 -15.08 -7.38 0.15
C ARG A 85 -14.53 -7.86 1.50
N HIS A 86 -15.29 -8.67 2.24
CA HIS A 86 -14.82 -9.24 3.51
C HIS A 86 -13.59 -10.11 3.31
N GLU A 87 -13.63 -11.00 2.34
CA GLU A 87 -12.59 -11.98 2.11
C GLU A 87 -11.32 -11.37 1.49
N THR A 88 -11.45 -10.36 0.64
CA THR A 88 -10.32 -9.55 0.18
C THR A 88 -9.59 -8.90 1.35
N LEU A 89 -10.31 -8.29 2.30
CA LEU A 89 -9.67 -7.73 3.49
C LEU A 89 -9.03 -8.83 4.34
N ARG A 90 -9.73 -9.95 4.57
CA ARG A 90 -9.27 -11.03 5.45
C ARG A 90 -8.04 -11.78 4.94
N ILE A 91 -8.03 -12.14 3.67
CA ILE A 91 -6.98 -12.98 3.08
C ILE A 91 -5.96 -12.11 2.33
N SER A 92 -6.41 -11.38 1.30
CA SER A 92 -5.50 -10.67 0.40
C SER A 92 -4.75 -9.54 1.10
N VAL A 93 -5.34 -8.92 2.11
CA VAL A 93 -4.70 -7.86 2.91
C VAL A 93 -4.19 -8.40 4.25
N MET A 94 -5.07 -8.86 5.15
CA MET A 94 -4.67 -9.18 6.53
C MET A 94 -3.76 -10.39 6.62
N GLN A 95 -4.18 -11.55 6.12
CA GLN A 95 -3.36 -12.76 6.19
C GLN A 95 -1.98 -12.54 5.55
N ARG A 96 -1.94 -11.91 4.37
CA ARG A 96 -0.67 -11.62 3.69
C ARG A 96 0.24 -10.71 4.51
N MET A 97 -0.30 -9.65 5.11
CA MET A 97 0.47 -8.72 5.93
C MET A 97 0.94 -9.34 7.24
N GLU A 98 0.12 -10.19 7.85
CA GLU A 98 0.46 -10.95 9.05
C GLU A 98 1.59 -11.94 8.77
N GLU A 99 1.56 -12.65 7.64
CA GLU A 99 2.64 -13.53 7.17
C GLU A 99 3.96 -12.74 7.00
N TYR A 100 3.92 -11.58 6.33
CA TYR A 100 5.10 -10.75 6.13
C TYR A 100 5.71 -10.17 7.43
N LEU A 101 4.90 -10.00 8.46
CA LEU A 101 5.29 -9.45 9.76
C LEU A 101 5.48 -10.53 10.84
N GLY A 102 5.22 -11.81 10.53
CA GLY A 102 5.27 -12.89 11.51
C GLY A 102 4.25 -12.75 12.64
N LEU A 103 3.10 -12.14 12.37
CA LEU A 103 2.04 -11.90 13.35
C LEU A 103 1.02 -13.04 13.33
N ALA A 104 0.60 -13.48 14.51
CA ALA A 104 -0.64 -14.21 14.66
C ALA A 104 -1.83 -13.25 14.60
N ALA A 105 -3.03 -13.76 14.30
CA ALA A 105 -4.23 -12.93 14.19
C ALA A 105 -4.55 -12.16 15.49
N ASP A 106 -4.17 -12.69 16.66
CA ASP A 106 -4.31 -12.02 17.96
C ASP A 106 -3.40 -10.79 18.10
N GLY A 107 -2.42 -10.61 17.22
CA GLY A 107 -1.42 -9.53 17.24
C GLY A 107 -0.13 -9.90 17.98
N THR A 108 -0.01 -11.14 18.46
CA THR A 108 1.25 -11.65 19.03
C THR A 108 2.23 -11.99 17.92
N THR A 109 3.52 -11.83 18.18
CA THR A 109 4.57 -12.32 17.28
C THR A 109 4.67 -13.83 17.43
N SER A 110 4.59 -14.57 16.32
CA SER A 110 4.76 -16.01 16.35
C SER A 110 6.17 -16.35 16.84
N ALA A 111 6.29 -17.39 17.69
CA ALA A 111 7.60 -17.83 18.20
C ALA A 111 8.56 -18.27 17.07
N ALA A 112 8.04 -18.67 15.91
CA ALA A 112 8.82 -18.98 14.71
C ALA A 112 9.45 -17.74 14.04
N SER A 113 8.93 -16.54 14.32
CA SER A 113 9.45 -15.27 13.81
C SER A 113 10.70 -14.81 14.58
N LYS A 114 10.85 -15.25 15.84
CA LYS A 114 12.06 -14.97 16.61
C LYS A 114 13.28 -15.68 16.01
N SER A 115 13.12 -16.89 15.47
CA SER A 115 14.21 -17.60 14.82
C SER A 115 14.54 -17.02 13.45
N ALA A 116 13.55 -16.59 12.65
CA ALA A 116 13.76 -16.00 11.33
C ALA A 116 14.32 -14.56 11.36
N ALA A 117 13.95 -13.74 12.34
CA ALA A 117 14.64 -12.47 12.59
C ALA A 117 16.11 -12.75 12.96
N SER A 118 16.36 -13.63 13.95
CA SER A 118 17.73 -14.02 14.30
C SER A 118 18.48 -14.90 13.27
N GLN A 119 17.84 -15.35 12.19
CA GLN A 119 18.48 -16.16 11.13
C GLN A 119 18.63 -15.40 9.80
N GLN A 120 17.95 -14.27 9.64
CA GLN A 120 18.32 -13.26 8.64
C GLN A 120 19.32 -12.24 9.19
N ASP A 121 19.48 -12.16 10.51
CA ASP A 121 20.36 -11.22 11.22
C ASP A 121 21.70 -11.83 11.70
N ILE A 122 22.12 -12.97 11.15
CA ILE A 122 23.52 -13.40 11.28
C ILE A 122 24.28 -12.68 10.16
N ASP A 123 25.41 -12.04 10.48
CA ASP A 123 26.48 -11.72 9.51
C ASP A 123 26.91 -13.04 8.83
N ILE A 124 26.08 -13.58 7.94
CA ILE A 124 26.42 -14.73 7.13
C ILE A 124 27.33 -14.14 6.07
N ASP A 125 28.60 -14.50 6.16
CA ASP A 125 29.54 -14.38 5.04
C ASP A 125 28.79 -14.83 3.78
N MET A 126 28.56 -13.90 2.85
CA MET A 126 27.69 -14.04 1.67
C MET A 126 28.12 -15.17 0.71
N GLN A 127 29.12 -15.97 1.12
CA GLN A 127 29.72 -17.05 0.37
C GLN A 127 29.01 -18.40 0.56
N ASP A 128 28.17 -18.59 1.61
CA ASP A 128 27.64 -19.92 1.97
C ASP A 128 26.09 -20.07 2.00
N ILE A 129 25.31 -19.04 1.65
CA ILE A 129 23.85 -19.20 1.47
C ILE A 129 23.58 -19.71 0.06
N ASP A 130 22.99 -20.90 -0.07
CA ASP A 130 22.42 -21.35 -1.33
C ASP A 130 21.28 -20.40 -1.71
N GLU A 131 21.55 -19.50 -2.68
CA GLU A 131 20.63 -18.47 -3.16
C GLU A 131 19.28 -19.06 -3.60
N ALA A 132 19.25 -20.34 -3.99
CA ALA A 132 18.04 -21.07 -4.34
C ALA A 132 17.11 -21.39 -3.15
N SER A 133 17.60 -21.27 -1.91
CA SER A 133 16.85 -21.57 -0.68
C SER A 133 16.08 -20.37 -0.10
N VAL A 134 16.38 -19.14 -0.56
CA VAL A 134 15.69 -17.92 -0.12
C VAL A 134 14.38 -17.76 -0.89
N PRO A 135 13.21 -17.72 -0.22
CA PRO A 135 11.94 -17.48 -0.90
C PRO A 135 11.96 -16.15 -1.67
N PHE A 136 11.69 -16.18 -2.98
CA PHE A 136 11.60 -14.99 -3.81
C PHE A 136 10.38 -14.15 -3.41
N GLU A 137 10.60 -13.09 -2.63
CA GLU A 137 9.57 -12.21 -2.09
C GLU A 137 9.79 -10.73 -2.49
N PRO A 138 9.81 -10.40 -3.79
CA PRO A 138 10.17 -9.06 -4.30
C PRO A 138 9.15 -7.98 -3.93
N PHE A 139 7.94 -8.37 -3.53
CA PHE A 139 6.83 -7.46 -3.25
C PHE A 139 6.61 -7.23 -1.76
N LYS A 140 7.37 -7.88 -0.87
CA LYS A 140 7.17 -7.78 0.58
C LYS A 140 7.21 -6.33 1.07
N ASP A 141 8.27 -5.60 0.75
CA ASP A 141 8.43 -4.19 1.14
C ASP A 141 7.36 -3.30 0.50
N LEU A 142 7.09 -3.52 -0.79
CA LEU A 142 6.05 -2.78 -1.53
C LEU A 142 4.67 -2.96 -0.89
N CYS A 143 4.31 -4.18 -0.49
CA CYS A 143 3.05 -4.47 0.19
C CYS A 143 2.97 -3.76 1.55
N LYS A 144 4.05 -3.75 2.33
CA LYS A 144 4.12 -2.99 3.60
C LYS A 144 3.91 -1.50 3.38
N GLN A 145 4.56 -0.92 2.37
CA GLN A 145 4.41 0.49 2.03
C GLN A 145 2.98 0.82 1.59
N ARG A 146 2.41 0.02 0.67
CA ARG A 146 1.03 0.20 0.18
C ARG A 146 -0.02 -0.02 1.26
N PHE A 147 0.27 -0.88 2.23
CA PHE A 147 -0.59 -1.05 3.39
C PHE A 147 -0.75 0.26 4.16
N LEU A 148 0.36 0.96 4.42
CA LEU A 148 0.32 2.26 5.11
C LEU A 148 -0.47 3.30 4.31
N TRP A 149 -0.32 3.29 2.98
CA TRP A 149 -1.04 4.21 2.09
C TRP A 149 -2.55 4.00 2.11
N TYR A 150 -3.01 2.75 2.12
CA TYR A 150 -4.44 2.42 2.07
C TYR A 150 -5.06 2.11 3.43
N TYR A 151 -4.34 2.34 4.53
CA TYR A 151 -4.79 2.04 5.89
C TYR A 151 -6.18 2.61 6.20
N GLU A 152 -6.42 3.88 5.91
CA GLU A 152 -7.71 4.53 6.12
C GLU A 152 -8.81 3.95 5.23
N SER A 153 -8.48 3.59 3.99
CA SER A 153 -9.40 2.93 3.05
C SER A 153 -9.83 1.55 3.55
N TYR A 154 -8.90 0.76 4.12
CA TYR A 154 -9.22 -0.54 4.73
C TYR A 154 -10.12 -0.39 5.95
N LEU A 155 -9.83 0.57 6.83
CA LEU A 155 -10.70 0.87 7.97
C LEU A 155 -12.08 1.34 7.54
N ALA A 156 -12.18 2.19 6.52
CA ALA A 156 -13.45 2.66 5.98
C ALA A 156 -14.27 1.49 5.39
N ALA A 157 -13.61 0.57 4.66
CA ALA A 157 -14.25 -0.63 4.12
C ALA A 157 -14.77 -1.56 5.23
N ALA A 158 -13.98 -1.78 6.29
CA ALA A 158 -14.41 -2.57 7.45
C ALA A 158 -15.59 -1.92 8.19
N LYS A 159 -15.54 -0.60 8.42
CA LYS A 159 -16.64 0.16 9.04
C LYS A 159 -17.91 0.12 8.20
N LYS A 160 -17.79 0.21 6.86
CA LYS A 160 -18.92 0.05 5.94
C LYS A 160 -19.53 -1.34 6.07
N GLY A 161 -18.69 -2.39 6.05
CA GLY A 161 -19.13 -3.76 6.25
C GLY A 161 -19.89 -3.98 7.56
N LYS A 162 -19.38 -3.45 8.67
CA LYS A 162 -20.02 -3.54 9.98
C LYS A 162 -21.41 -2.89 10.06
N LYS A 163 -21.70 -1.90 9.20
CA LYS A 163 -23.04 -1.29 9.10
C LYS A 163 -24.02 -2.16 8.30
N GLU A 164 -23.50 -2.96 7.38
CA GLU A 164 -24.29 -3.75 6.43
C GLU A 164 -24.60 -5.16 6.96
N VAL A 165 -23.69 -5.77 7.73
CA VAL A 165 -23.82 -7.14 8.24
C VAL A 165 -23.42 -7.25 9.71
N LYS A 166 -23.89 -8.31 10.40
CA LYS A 166 -23.53 -8.61 11.79
C LYS A 166 -22.35 -9.57 11.86
N ASP A 167 -21.51 -9.43 12.89
CA ASP A 167 -20.48 -10.42 13.16
C ASP A 167 -21.10 -11.79 13.45
N GLY A 168 -20.48 -12.85 12.93
CA GLY A 168 -20.97 -14.22 12.99
C GLY A 168 -22.07 -14.56 11.98
N GLN A 169 -22.60 -13.59 11.23
CA GLN A 169 -23.57 -13.83 10.17
C GLN A 169 -22.93 -14.68 9.07
N PRO A 170 -23.54 -15.83 8.68
CA PRO A 170 -23.01 -16.66 7.62
C PRO A 170 -23.11 -15.98 6.26
N PHE A 171 -22.18 -16.30 5.38
CA PHE A 171 -22.23 -15.90 3.99
C PHE A 171 -23.46 -16.46 3.29
N ALA A 172 -24.18 -15.62 2.55
CA ALA A 172 -25.26 -16.08 1.68
C ALA A 172 -24.66 -16.96 0.57
N ARG A 173 -25.29 -18.11 0.30
CA ARG A 173 -24.87 -19.02 -0.76
C ARG A 173 -25.40 -18.51 -2.09
N MET A 174 -24.52 -18.31 -3.08
CA MET A 174 -24.93 -17.86 -4.40
C MET A 174 -25.54 -19.01 -5.23
N PRO A 175 -26.40 -18.71 -6.22
CA PRO A 175 -27.02 -19.75 -7.07
C PRO A 175 -26.02 -20.63 -7.82
N PHE A 176 -24.84 -20.10 -8.14
CA PHE A 176 -23.75 -20.81 -8.81
C PHE A 176 -22.82 -21.58 -7.85
N GLU A 177 -23.05 -21.53 -6.53
CA GLU A 177 -22.26 -22.27 -5.53
C GLU A 177 -22.79 -23.70 -5.33
N GLY A 178 -22.08 -24.69 -5.87
CA GLY A 178 -22.42 -26.12 -5.84
C GLY A 178 -21.68 -26.93 -4.76
N GLN A 179 -21.65 -28.27 -4.85
CA GLN A 179 -20.95 -29.12 -3.86
C GLN A 179 -19.42 -29.01 -3.91
N SER A 180 -18.87 -28.69 -5.09
CA SER A 180 -17.42 -28.56 -5.33
C SER A 180 -16.93 -27.12 -5.45
N ASN A 181 -17.83 -26.14 -5.34
CA ASN A 181 -17.52 -24.72 -5.48
C ASN A 181 -18.36 -23.92 -4.47
N THR A 182 -17.87 -23.80 -3.24
CA THR A 182 -18.52 -23.02 -2.18
C THR A 182 -17.58 -21.93 -1.68
N MET A 183 -18.17 -20.83 -1.23
CA MET A 183 -17.49 -19.79 -0.48
C MET A 183 -18.20 -19.65 0.86
N ASP A 184 -17.99 -20.66 1.70
CA ASP A 184 -18.55 -20.76 3.05
C ASP A 184 -17.72 -19.93 4.03
N GLY A 185 -18.40 -19.34 5.01
CA GLY A 185 -17.76 -18.50 6.01
C GLY A 185 -18.76 -17.64 6.76
N LYS A 186 -18.23 -16.74 7.57
CA LYS A 186 -19.01 -15.79 8.37
C LYS A 186 -18.33 -14.43 8.33
N PHE A 187 -19.14 -13.37 8.37
CA PHE A 187 -18.62 -12.01 8.53
C PHE A 187 -18.06 -11.82 9.93
N ASN A 188 -16.90 -11.20 10.05
CA ASN A 188 -16.30 -10.84 11.34
C ASN A 188 -15.51 -9.52 11.20
N TYR A 189 -16.23 -8.43 10.95
CA TYR A 189 -15.62 -7.13 10.68
C TYR A 189 -14.99 -6.51 11.92
N SER A 190 -15.51 -6.78 13.13
CA SER A 190 -14.86 -6.28 14.36
C SER A 190 -13.47 -6.89 14.55
N GLU A 191 -13.32 -8.18 14.24
CA GLU A 191 -12.02 -8.83 14.28
C GLU A 191 -11.09 -8.34 13.16
N LEU A 192 -11.60 -8.13 11.94
CA LEU A 192 -10.81 -7.54 10.86
C LEU A 192 -10.31 -6.13 11.21
N GLU A 193 -11.15 -5.28 11.80
CA GLU A 193 -10.74 -3.94 12.24
C GLU A 193 -9.61 -4.02 13.28
N ARG A 194 -9.70 -4.96 14.22
CA ARG A 194 -8.65 -5.21 15.22
C ARG A 194 -7.34 -5.64 14.56
N ARG A 195 -7.40 -6.58 13.61
CA ARG A 195 -6.24 -7.07 12.84
C ARG A 195 -5.58 -5.97 12.02
N ILE A 196 -6.36 -5.13 11.33
CA ILE A 196 -5.86 -3.96 10.57
C ILE A 196 -5.04 -3.04 11.50
N ARG A 197 -5.54 -2.77 12.71
CA ARG A 197 -4.86 -1.92 13.70
C ARG A 197 -3.59 -2.58 14.24
N ASN A 198 -3.59 -3.89 14.46
CA ASN A 198 -2.41 -4.63 14.91
C ASN A 198 -1.29 -4.59 13.87
N VAL A 199 -1.61 -4.83 12.60
CA VAL A 199 -0.65 -4.72 11.48
C VAL A 199 -0.07 -3.30 11.41
N LYS A 200 -0.92 -2.27 11.51
CA LYS A 200 -0.44 -0.87 11.53
C LYS A 200 0.50 -0.61 12.71
N LYS A 201 0.14 -1.07 13.91
CA LYS A 201 0.98 -0.93 15.11
C LYS A 201 2.34 -1.62 14.94
N ALA A 202 2.37 -2.80 14.33
CA ALA A 202 3.62 -3.52 14.06
C ALA A 202 4.51 -2.78 13.06
N LEU A 203 3.94 -2.25 11.97
CA LEU A 203 4.68 -1.41 11.02
C LEU A 203 5.18 -0.10 11.64
N ASP A 204 4.44 0.47 12.57
CA ASP A 204 4.88 1.66 13.31
C ASP A 204 6.04 1.33 14.26
N ALA A 205 5.99 0.17 14.91
CA ALA A 205 7.07 -0.31 15.78
C ALA A 205 8.33 -0.68 14.98
N GLU A 206 8.19 -1.19 13.75
CA GLU A 206 9.30 -1.49 12.84
C GLU A 206 10.22 -0.26 12.62
N LEU A 207 9.65 0.95 12.55
CA LEU A 207 10.45 2.18 12.40
C LEU A 207 11.35 2.48 13.61
N LEU A 208 10.86 2.15 14.81
CA LEU A 208 11.64 2.30 16.04
C LEU A 208 12.77 1.29 16.09
N VAL A 209 12.50 0.06 15.61
CA VAL A 209 13.51 -0.99 15.48
C VAL A 209 14.61 -0.57 14.51
N TRP A 210 14.23 -0.06 13.32
CA TRP A 210 15.19 0.46 12.34
C TRP A 210 16.07 1.57 12.90
N ALA A 211 15.51 2.50 13.69
CA ALA A 211 16.30 3.54 14.32
C ALA A 211 17.32 2.97 15.33
N VAL A 212 16.91 2.01 16.15
CA VAL A 212 17.79 1.36 17.15
C VAL A 212 18.88 0.54 16.47
N GLU A 213 18.53 -0.27 15.47
CA GLU A 213 19.49 -1.06 14.71
C GLU A 213 20.43 -0.17 13.91
N GLY A 214 19.90 0.86 13.24
CA GLY A 214 20.70 1.84 12.51
C GLY A 214 21.71 2.59 13.39
N ALA A 215 21.37 2.86 14.65
CA ALA A 215 22.32 3.43 15.61
C ALA A 215 23.47 2.46 15.93
N LYS A 216 23.18 1.15 16.03
CA LYS A 216 24.22 0.11 16.19
C LYS A 216 25.08 0.00 14.93
N GLU A 217 24.45 0.02 13.76
CA GLU A 217 25.13 0.04 12.46
C GLU A 217 26.11 1.21 12.35
N SER A 218 25.67 2.39 12.77
CA SER A 218 26.50 3.58 12.78
C SER A 218 27.67 3.47 13.76
N ALA A 219 27.46 2.85 14.92
CA ALA A 219 28.53 2.64 15.91
C ALA A 219 29.60 1.63 15.43
N ARG A 220 29.22 0.69 14.56
CA ARG A 220 30.14 -0.28 13.93
C ARG A 220 30.68 0.14 12.57
N GLU A 221 30.41 1.38 12.14
CA GLU A 221 30.79 1.91 10.83
C GLU A 221 30.34 1.01 9.66
N GLY A 222 29.13 0.43 9.77
CA GLY A 222 28.56 -0.45 8.76
C GLY A 222 28.43 0.25 7.40
N THR A 223 28.61 -0.50 6.30
CA THR A 223 28.63 0.03 4.93
C THR A 223 27.42 0.91 4.61
N ILE A 224 26.22 0.50 5.03
CA ILE A 224 24.98 1.26 4.79
C ILE A 224 24.96 2.54 5.62
N ALA A 225 25.41 2.49 6.89
CA ALA A 225 25.49 3.66 7.76
C ALA A 225 26.44 4.72 7.18
N VAL A 226 27.63 4.29 6.74
CA VAL A 226 28.63 5.17 6.10
C VAL A 226 28.09 5.75 4.79
N ASN A 227 27.42 4.93 3.97
CA ASN A 227 26.80 5.39 2.73
C ASN A 227 25.73 6.48 3.01
N LEU A 228 24.78 6.19 3.90
CA LEU A 228 23.74 7.16 4.28
C LEU A 228 24.35 8.44 4.85
N HIS A 229 25.37 8.34 5.70
CA HIS A 229 26.06 9.52 6.22
C HIS A 229 26.72 10.34 5.10
N ASN A 230 27.37 9.70 4.14
CA ASN A 230 27.97 10.39 2.99
C ASN A 230 26.91 11.07 2.12
N GLN A 231 25.78 10.41 1.86
CA GLN A 231 24.65 11.01 1.14
C GLN A 231 24.06 12.20 1.89
N TYR A 232 23.99 12.14 3.22
CA TYR A 232 23.56 13.27 4.05
C TYR A 232 24.46 14.49 3.85
N GLN A 233 25.78 14.32 3.88
CA GLN A 233 26.72 15.42 3.63
C GLN A 233 26.57 16.00 2.23
N GLN A 234 26.36 15.15 1.21
CA GLN A 234 26.12 15.59 -0.17
C GLN A 234 24.82 16.39 -0.29
N VAL A 235 23.74 15.96 0.36
CA VAL A 235 22.46 16.67 0.37
C VAL A 235 22.58 18.04 1.03
N ILE A 236 23.27 18.13 2.18
CA ILE A 236 23.53 19.41 2.83
C ILE A 236 24.34 20.34 1.93
N GLY A 237 25.41 19.82 1.31
CA GLY A 237 26.25 20.60 0.39
C GLY A 237 25.44 21.15 -0.79
N ALA A 238 24.54 20.34 -1.35
CA ALA A 238 23.67 20.74 -2.44
C ALA A 238 22.67 21.84 -2.03
N PHE A 239 21.98 21.69 -0.90
CA PHE A 239 21.00 22.69 -0.45
C PHE A 239 21.64 24.04 -0.12
N LYS A 240 22.86 24.03 0.42
CA LYS A 240 23.64 25.26 0.63
C LYS A 240 24.05 25.93 -0.69
N ALA A 241 24.37 25.15 -1.72
CA ALA A 241 24.77 25.68 -3.02
C ALA A 241 23.59 26.27 -3.81
N ASP A 242 22.42 25.65 -3.71
CA ASP A 242 21.22 26.02 -4.46
C ASP A 242 20.41 27.16 -3.78
N ASP A 243 20.89 27.71 -2.65
CA ASP A 243 20.20 28.69 -1.78
C ASP A 243 18.77 28.28 -1.42
N ILE A 244 18.54 26.96 -1.33
CA ILE A 244 17.24 26.40 -1.00
C ILE A 244 17.09 26.51 0.52
N PRO A 245 16.02 27.15 1.05
CA PRO A 245 15.88 27.40 2.49
C PRO A 245 15.66 26.14 3.33
N HIS A 246 15.70 24.94 2.74
CA HIS A 246 15.45 23.68 3.44
C HIS A 246 16.60 23.30 4.37
N HIS A 247 16.23 22.80 5.55
CA HIS A 247 17.18 22.31 6.54
C HIS A 247 17.08 20.79 6.65
N VAL A 248 18.21 20.10 6.65
CA VAL A 248 18.27 18.63 6.83
C VAL A 248 19.19 18.34 8.00
N GLN A 249 18.73 17.49 8.92
CA GLN A 249 19.50 17.05 10.09
C GLN A 249 19.27 15.57 10.36
N LEU A 250 20.24 14.94 11.02
CA LEU A 250 20.09 13.59 11.56
C LEU A 250 19.48 13.66 12.96
N GLU A 251 18.58 12.74 13.29
CA GLU A 251 18.06 12.62 14.66
C GLU A 251 19.06 11.85 15.52
N ASN A 252 19.60 12.48 16.56
CA ASN A 252 20.62 11.90 17.45
C ASN A 252 21.87 11.39 16.69
N ASP A 253 22.30 12.12 15.66
CA ASP A 253 23.41 11.74 14.77
C ASP A 253 23.26 10.37 14.08
N ASN A 254 22.04 9.82 14.07
CA ASN A 254 21.76 8.53 13.45
C ASN A 254 21.52 8.70 11.94
N PRO A 255 22.39 8.14 11.06
CA PRO A 255 22.22 8.27 9.61
C PRO A 255 20.99 7.52 9.06
N PHE A 256 20.29 6.75 9.88
CA PHE A 256 19.04 6.06 9.49
C PHE A 256 17.77 6.86 9.81
N VAL A 257 17.89 8.02 10.46
CA VAL A 257 16.73 8.86 10.80
C VAL A 257 17.01 10.32 10.44
N TRP A 258 16.39 10.76 9.34
CA TRP A 258 16.58 12.12 8.82
C TRP A 258 15.35 12.95 9.12
N VAL A 259 15.56 14.19 9.53
CA VAL A 259 14.51 15.19 9.71
C VAL A 259 14.79 16.34 8.75
N ILE A 260 13.83 16.59 7.87
CA ILE A 260 13.88 17.64 6.86
C ILE A 260 12.84 18.69 7.25
N THR A 261 13.29 19.93 7.37
CA THR A 261 12.42 21.11 7.48
C THR A 261 12.25 21.68 6.08
N TYR A 262 11.09 21.43 5.50
CA TYR A 262 10.69 21.93 4.18
C TYR A 262 9.92 23.25 4.34
N PHE A 263 10.33 24.24 3.55
CA PHE A 263 9.73 25.57 3.54
C PHE A 263 8.90 25.68 2.27
N GLY A 264 7.62 25.99 2.39
CA GLY A 264 6.73 26.10 1.26
C GLY A 264 7.18 27.20 0.30
N PRO A 265 7.38 26.90 -1.00
CA PRO A 265 7.87 27.90 -1.95
C PRO A 265 6.89 29.06 -2.13
N PRO A 266 7.39 30.27 -2.41
CA PRO A 266 6.53 31.42 -2.65
C PRO A 266 5.63 31.19 -3.87
N MET A 267 4.45 31.80 -3.87
CA MET A 267 3.46 31.68 -4.96
C MET A 267 2.91 30.26 -5.18
N THR A 268 3.07 29.36 -4.21
CA THR A 268 2.44 28.02 -4.22
C THR A 268 1.32 27.93 -3.20
N ASN A 269 0.54 26.85 -3.22
CA ASN A 269 -0.44 26.57 -2.15
C ASN A 269 0.20 26.27 -0.79
N LEU A 270 1.53 26.13 -0.73
CA LEU A 270 2.31 25.88 0.47
C LEU A 270 3.02 27.13 1.01
N ASP A 271 2.91 28.26 0.30
CA ASP A 271 3.60 29.52 0.63
C ASP A 271 3.46 29.92 2.11
N GLY A 272 4.59 30.24 2.72
CA GLY A 272 4.72 30.56 4.14
C GLY A 272 4.69 29.35 5.08
N GLY A 273 4.44 28.13 4.59
CA GLY A 273 4.38 26.94 5.42
C GLY A 273 5.75 26.42 5.86
N LEU A 274 5.81 25.87 7.07
CA LEU A 274 6.98 25.19 7.63
C LEU A 274 6.63 23.73 7.97
N PHE A 275 7.21 22.79 7.25
CA PHE A 275 6.84 21.37 7.37
C PHE A 275 8.03 20.52 7.79
N ARG A 276 7.89 19.83 8.92
CA ARG A 276 8.84 18.80 9.34
C ARG A 276 8.47 17.46 8.73
N ILE A 277 9.40 16.87 8.01
CA ILE A 277 9.32 15.57 7.36
C ILE A 277 10.36 14.67 8.00
N LYS A 278 9.95 13.50 8.48
CA LYS A 278 10.83 12.50 9.07
C LYS A 278 10.94 11.28 8.16
N MET A 279 12.16 10.91 7.79
CA MET A 279 12.49 9.74 7.00
C MET A 279 13.18 8.70 7.89
N HIS A 280 12.70 7.47 7.87
CA HIS A 280 13.35 6.33 8.50
C HIS A 280 13.87 5.39 7.41
N PHE A 281 15.15 5.04 7.49
CA PHE A 281 15.80 4.10 6.59
C PHE A 281 15.93 2.74 7.28
N SER A 282 15.68 1.67 6.52
CA SER A 282 15.93 0.31 7.00
C SER A 282 17.44 0.06 7.05
N PRO A 283 17.93 -0.76 8.00
CA PRO A 283 19.25 -1.38 7.91
C PRO A 283 19.46 -2.21 6.63
N ARG A 284 18.41 -2.50 5.87
CA ARG A 284 18.42 -3.16 4.55
C ARG A 284 18.09 -2.19 3.40
N PHE A 285 18.48 -0.93 3.52
CA PHE A 285 18.36 0.02 2.43
C PHE A 285 19.47 -0.23 1.39
N PRO A 286 19.17 -0.31 0.07
CA PRO A 286 17.94 0.13 -0.62
C PRO A 286 16.89 -0.96 -0.90
N GLU A 287 17.11 -2.22 -0.49
CA GLU A 287 16.16 -3.31 -0.70
C GLU A 287 14.79 -2.98 -0.09
N GLU A 288 14.82 -2.46 1.14
CA GLU A 288 13.67 -1.84 1.81
C GLU A 288 13.71 -0.32 1.68
N GLN A 289 12.66 0.25 1.08
CA GLN A 289 12.60 1.68 0.80
C GLN A 289 12.25 2.50 2.06
N PRO A 290 12.72 3.76 2.15
CA PRO A 290 12.50 4.58 3.34
C PRO A 290 11.02 4.80 3.64
N ARG A 291 10.72 4.96 4.92
CA ARG A 291 9.37 5.27 5.43
C ARG A 291 9.33 6.74 5.82
N VAL A 292 8.47 7.49 5.15
CA VAL A 292 8.43 8.94 5.24
C VAL A 292 7.11 9.41 5.85
N ARG A 293 7.21 10.26 6.86
CA ARG A 293 6.07 10.88 7.54
C ARG A 293 6.22 12.38 7.67
N MET A 294 5.12 13.09 7.47
CA MET A 294 4.97 14.48 7.88
C MET A 294 4.72 14.51 9.39
N GLU A 295 5.64 15.10 10.14
CA GLU A 295 5.40 15.41 11.56
C GLU A 295 4.46 16.60 11.70
N THR A 296 4.64 17.62 10.84
CA THR A 296 3.73 18.75 10.79
C THR A 296 2.44 18.36 10.06
N LYS A 297 1.29 18.53 10.73
CA LYS A 297 -0.01 18.16 10.16
C LYS A 297 -0.37 19.07 8.99
N ILE A 298 -0.72 18.46 7.85
CA ILE A 298 -1.18 19.16 6.65
C ILE A 298 -2.38 18.42 6.05
N PHE A 299 -3.36 19.17 5.53
CA PHE A 299 -4.49 18.59 4.81
C PHE A 299 -4.18 18.49 3.33
N HIS A 300 -3.70 17.31 2.89
CA HIS A 300 -3.25 17.08 1.52
C HIS A 300 -3.72 15.73 0.98
N HIS A 301 -4.00 15.62 -0.31
CA HIS A 301 -4.52 14.37 -0.90
C HIS A 301 -3.49 13.23 -0.95
N ARG A 302 -2.18 13.56 -0.95
CA ARG A 302 -1.05 12.60 -0.87
C ARG A 302 -0.55 12.32 0.54
N ILE A 303 -1.19 12.86 1.58
CA ILE A 303 -0.72 12.71 2.96
C ILE A 303 -1.85 12.13 3.80
N ALA A 304 -1.60 10.94 4.34
CA ALA A 304 -2.53 10.25 5.22
C ALA A 304 -2.72 11.00 6.54
N ALA A 305 -3.77 10.66 7.29
CA ALA A 305 -4.12 11.35 8.54
C ALA A 305 -3.03 11.24 9.63
N ASP A 306 -2.20 10.18 9.58
CA ASP A 306 -1.06 9.97 10.47
C ASP A 306 0.26 10.58 9.94
N GLY A 307 0.21 11.29 8.82
CA GLY A 307 1.34 11.93 8.18
C GLY A 307 2.07 11.07 7.15
N THR A 308 1.71 9.79 6.94
CA THR A 308 2.36 8.97 5.90
C THR A 308 2.22 9.61 4.51
N ILE A 309 3.36 9.76 3.83
CA ILE A 309 3.43 10.39 2.50
C ILE A 309 3.33 9.33 1.39
N CYS A 310 2.49 9.60 0.39
CA CYS A 310 2.38 8.84 -0.84
C CYS A 310 3.19 9.50 -1.96
N TYR A 311 4.41 9.02 -2.19
CA TYR A 311 5.29 9.48 -3.25
C TYR A 311 5.87 8.28 -4.00
N PHE A 312 6.31 8.51 -5.25
CA PHE A 312 6.94 7.48 -6.07
C PHE A 312 8.44 7.78 -6.20
N PRO A 313 9.32 6.91 -5.69
CA PRO A 313 10.76 7.08 -5.89
C PRO A 313 11.16 6.85 -7.34
N ASN A 314 12.31 7.38 -7.73
CA ASN A 314 12.86 7.12 -9.06
C ASN A 314 13.32 5.66 -9.15
N HIS A 315 12.73 4.89 -10.06
CA HIS A 315 13.01 3.45 -10.20
C HIS A 315 14.46 3.12 -10.55
N THR A 316 15.21 4.04 -11.17
CA THR A 316 16.63 3.85 -11.51
C THR A 316 17.59 4.39 -10.47
N LYS A 317 17.09 5.06 -9.43
CA LYS A 317 17.89 5.71 -8.38
C LYS A 317 17.27 5.47 -7.00
N ARG A 318 16.99 4.19 -6.71
CA ARG A 318 16.28 3.76 -5.49
C ARG A 318 17.14 3.85 -4.22
N GLU A 319 18.44 4.01 -4.41
CA GLU A 319 19.47 4.16 -3.40
C GLU A 319 19.87 5.62 -3.15
N ASP A 320 19.45 6.53 -4.02
CA ASP A 320 19.77 7.96 -3.96
C ASP A 320 18.75 8.71 -3.09
N VAL A 321 19.17 9.08 -1.88
CA VAL A 321 18.34 9.81 -0.92
C VAL A 321 17.95 11.17 -1.46
N ARG A 322 18.81 11.86 -2.24
CA ARG A 322 18.44 13.15 -2.85
C ARG A 322 17.27 12.97 -3.83
N SER A 323 17.27 11.89 -4.61
CA SER A 323 16.15 11.56 -5.50
C SER A 323 14.85 11.29 -4.74
N HIS A 324 14.91 10.68 -3.56
CA HIS A 324 13.72 10.51 -2.70
C HIS A 324 13.19 11.86 -2.22
N ILE A 325 14.07 12.74 -1.71
CA ILE A 325 13.70 14.07 -1.22
C ILE A 325 13.06 14.91 -2.33
N ALA A 326 13.66 14.91 -3.52
CA ALA A 326 13.11 15.59 -4.69
C ALA A 326 11.72 15.06 -5.07
N ALA A 327 11.51 13.74 -5.05
CA ALA A 327 10.21 13.14 -5.34
C ALA A 327 9.14 13.49 -4.28
N ILE A 328 9.54 13.61 -3.01
CA ILE A 328 8.65 14.07 -1.93
C ILE A 328 8.24 15.52 -2.19
N PHE A 329 9.17 16.43 -2.46
CA PHE A 329 8.86 17.84 -2.72
C PHE A 329 7.97 18.01 -3.96
N ALA A 330 8.31 17.32 -5.06
CA ALA A 330 7.48 17.31 -6.26
C ALA A 330 6.04 16.82 -5.99
N THR A 331 5.87 15.86 -5.07
CA THR A 331 4.54 15.37 -4.66
C THR A 331 3.75 16.41 -3.87
N LEU A 332 4.42 17.26 -3.07
CA LEU A 332 3.77 18.32 -2.30
C LEU A 332 3.40 19.53 -3.16
N GLU A 333 4.23 19.81 -4.18
CA GLU A 333 4.08 20.97 -5.08
C GLU A 333 3.18 20.69 -6.28
N GLU A 334 2.70 19.45 -6.47
CA GLU A 334 1.87 19.04 -7.60
C GLU A 334 0.47 19.70 -7.54
N GLU A 335 0.23 20.74 -8.35
CA GLU A 335 -1.04 21.49 -8.33
C GLU A 335 -2.17 20.86 -9.16
N ASP A 336 -1.83 20.17 -10.25
CA ASP A 336 -2.79 19.55 -11.19
C ASP A 336 -2.38 18.11 -11.57
N PRO A 337 -2.38 17.17 -10.59
CA PRO A 337 -2.11 15.76 -10.82
C PRO A 337 -3.15 15.12 -11.72
N ALA A 338 -2.70 14.24 -12.60
CA ALA A 338 -3.58 13.27 -13.25
C ALA A 338 -4.26 12.37 -12.19
N TYR A 339 -5.52 11.99 -12.43
CA TYR A 339 -6.21 11.06 -11.54
C TYR A 339 -5.49 9.71 -11.53
N ASP A 340 -5.00 9.29 -10.35
CA ASP A 340 -4.41 7.98 -10.14
C ASP A 340 -5.02 7.32 -8.88
N PRO A 341 -5.81 6.24 -9.02
CA PRO A 341 -6.45 5.58 -7.88
C PRO A 341 -5.45 4.96 -6.90
N ARG A 342 -4.18 4.75 -7.30
CA ARG A 342 -3.12 4.21 -6.44
C ARG A 342 -2.62 5.23 -5.40
N THR A 343 -3.10 6.47 -5.48
CA THR A 343 -2.63 7.61 -4.69
C THR A 343 -3.67 8.09 -3.68
N ILE A 344 -4.80 7.37 -3.58
CA ILE A 344 -5.88 7.65 -2.64
C ILE A 344 -5.45 7.22 -1.23
N VAL A 345 -4.68 8.08 -0.58
CA VAL A 345 -4.20 7.85 0.80
C VAL A 345 -4.96 8.63 1.84
N ASN A 346 -5.55 9.76 1.44
CA ASN A 346 -6.48 10.53 2.25
C ASN A 346 -7.84 10.60 1.53
N PRO A 347 -8.77 9.67 1.82
CA PRO A 347 -10.04 9.60 1.11
C PRO A 347 -10.88 10.87 1.18
N GLU A 348 -10.84 11.60 2.31
CA GLU A 348 -11.57 12.85 2.48
C GLU A 348 -10.96 13.97 1.62
N ALA A 349 -9.64 14.16 1.69
CA ALA A 349 -8.96 15.15 0.87
C ALA A 349 -9.10 14.84 -0.63
N HIS A 350 -8.97 13.56 -1.01
CA HIS A 350 -9.15 13.11 -2.38
C HIS A 350 -10.58 13.38 -2.89
N ALA A 351 -11.60 13.03 -2.10
CA ALA A 351 -13.00 13.31 -2.48
C ALA A 351 -13.27 14.80 -2.68
N LEU A 352 -12.68 15.67 -1.86
CA LEU A 352 -12.83 17.12 -2.03
C LEU A 352 -12.06 17.63 -3.26
N TYR A 353 -10.87 17.09 -3.51
CA TYR A 353 -9.99 17.51 -4.60
C TYR A 353 -10.56 17.18 -5.98
N TRP A 354 -11.01 15.94 -6.18
CA TRP A 354 -11.58 15.45 -7.45
C TRP A 354 -13.13 15.57 -7.49
N GLY A 355 -13.71 16.25 -6.51
CA GLY A 355 -15.16 16.50 -6.43
C GLY A 355 -15.63 17.62 -7.35
N LYS A 356 -16.72 18.27 -6.96
CA LYS A 356 -17.27 19.42 -7.70
C LYS A 356 -16.41 20.67 -7.49
N PRO A 357 -16.57 21.74 -8.30
CA PRO A 357 -15.83 23.00 -8.11
C PRO A 357 -15.94 23.59 -6.69
N GLU A 358 -17.08 23.43 -6.01
CA GLU A 358 -17.24 23.88 -4.61
C GLU A 358 -16.44 23.02 -3.61
N ASP A 359 -16.30 21.72 -3.89
CA ASP A 359 -15.47 20.81 -3.09
C ASP A 359 -14.00 21.15 -3.24
N ARG A 360 -13.56 21.47 -4.47
CA ARG A 360 -12.20 21.95 -4.77
C ARG A 360 -11.87 23.22 -4.00
N LYS A 361 -12.81 24.18 -3.92
CA LYS A 361 -12.66 25.38 -3.07
C LYS A 361 -12.54 25.03 -1.59
N ALA A 362 -13.33 24.07 -1.11
CA ALA A 362 -13.26 23.60 0.27
C ALA A 362 -11.92 22.91 0.59
N TYR A 363 -11.39 22.11 -0.34
CA TYR A 363 -10.04 21.53 -0.27
C TYR A 363 -8.98 22.63 -0.13
N ASN A 364 -8.94 23.58 -1.06
CA ASN A 364 -7.94 24.67 -1.05
C ASN A 364 -8.00 25.50 0.25
N ARG A 365 -9.22 25.77 0.75
CA ARG A 365 -9.41 26.47 2.03
C ARG A 365 -8.85 25.68 3.22
N ARG A 366 -9.04 24.35 3.24
CA ARG A 366 -8.52 23.49 4.31
C ARG A 366 -7.02 23.32 4.23
N LEU A 367 -6.47 23.15 3.02
CA LEU A 367 -5.03 23.12 2.77
C LEU A 367 -4.40 24.40 3.32
N ARG A 368 -4.82 25.59 2.86
CA ARG A 368 -4.31 26.89 3.34
C ARG A 368 -4.38 27.06 4.85
N ARG A 369 -5.49 26.64 5.48
CA ARG A 369 -5.61 26.67 6.95
C ARG A 369 -4.60 25.75 7.63
N SER A 370 -4.30 24.59 7.05
CA SER A 370 -3.29 23.68 7.59
C SER A 370 -1.87 24.19 7.36
N VAL A 371 -1.61 24.90 6.24
CA VAL A 371 -0.35 25.60 5.98
C VAL A 371 -0.13 26.71 7.01
N GLN A 372 -1.14 27.54 7.27
CA GLN A 372 -1.01 28.61 8.28
C GLN A 372 -0.69 28.06 9.68
N LYS A 373 -1.30 26.93 10.05
CA LYS A 373 -1.06 26.24 11.32
C LYS A 373 0.29 25.55 11.41
N SER A 374 1.01 25.37 10.30
CA SER A 374 2.31 24.71 10.31
C SER A 374 3.41 25.59 10.92
N MET A 375 3.15 26.90 11.05
CA MET A 375 4.02 27.87 11.70
C MET A 375 3.75 28.04 13.21
N GLU A 376 2.62 27.54 13.71
CA GLU A 376 2.23 27.55 15.13
C GLU A 376 2.84 26.34 15.85
#